data_AF-A0ABD0BFU9-F1
#
_entry.id   AF-A0ABD0BFU9-F1
#
_cell.length_a   1.000
_cell.length_b   1.000
_cell.length_c   1.000
_cell.angle_alpha   90.00
_cell.angle_beta   90.00
_cell.angle_gamma   90.00
#
_symmetry.space_group_name_H-M   'P 1'
#
loop_
_entity.id
_entity.type
_entity.pdbx_description
1 polymer ?
#
loop_
_entity_poly.entity_id
_entity_poly.type
_entity_poly.pdbx_seq_one_letter_code
_entity_poly.pdbx_strand_id
1 'polypeptide(L)' 'MCLSALVMNGIQAVYYAFDNDDAAPFGYDSRAAYAALRLPLCPPPLPLIKLASPIAADTLYGPLPHA' A
#
# COMPACT_ATOMS: atom_id res chain seq x y z
N MET A 1 0.57 2.13 -9.04
CA MET A 1 0.99 1.25 -10.15
C MET A 1 1.18 -0.22 -9.72
N CYS A 2 1.57 -0.52 -8.46
CA CYS A 2 1.81 -1.90 -8.03
C CYS A 2 0.54 -2.76 -7.88
N LEU A 3 -0.55 -2.19 -7.33
CA LEU A 3 -1.81 -2.94 -7.14
C LEU A 3 -2.39 -3.49 -8.44
N SER A 4 -2.38 -2.71 -9.52
CA SER A 4 -2.88 -3.16 -10.83
C SER A 4 -2.05 -4.31 -11.40
N ALA A 5 -0.73 -4.28 -11.22
CA ALA A 5 0.14 -5.37 -11.66
C ALA A 5 -0.18 -6.68 -10.93
N LEU A 6 -0.46 -6.62 -9.63
CA LEU A 6 -0.84 -7.80 -8.83
C LEU A 6 -2.18 -8.39 -9.31
N VAL A 7 -3.17 -7.54 -9.56
CA VAL A 7 -4.47 -7.96 -10.09
C VAL A 7 -4.32 -8.59 -11.50
N MET A 8 -3.58 -7.95 -12.40
CA MET A 8 -3.40 -8.45 -13.78
C MET A 8 -2.59 -9.75 -13.86
N ASN A 9 -1.74 -10.05 -12.88
CA ASN A 9 -0.98 -11.29 -12.82
C ASN A 9 -1.72 -12.43 -12.08
N GLY A 10 -2.97 -12.23 -11.65
CA GLY A 10 -3.75 -13.27 -10.98
C GLY A 10 -3.21 -13.64 -9.59
N ILE A 11 -2.59 -12.68 -8.89
CA ILE A 11 -2.19 -12.88 -7.50
C ILE A 11 -3.45 -13.16 -6.66
N GLN A 12 -3.34 -14.10 -5.73
CA GLN A 12 -4.49 -14.60 -4.95
C GLN A 12 -4.68 -13.86 -3.63
N ALA A 13 -3.61 -13.30 -3.07
CA ALA A 13 -3.65 -12.49 -1.85
C ALA A 13 -2.39 -11.65 -1.72
N VAL A 14 -2.50 -10.51 -1.04
CA VAL A 14 -1.36 -9.66 -0.67
C VAL A 14 -1.35 -9.50 0.84
N TYR A 15 -0.23 -9.87 1.44
CA TYR A 15 0.04 -9.62 2.85
C TYR A 15 1.01 -8.45 2.91
N TYR A 16 0.63 -7.39 3.59
CA TYR A 16 1.41 -6.16 3.65
C TYR A 16 1.53 -5.67 5.10
N ALA A 17 2.67 -5.06 5.43
CA ALA A 17 2.93 -4.56 6.77
C ALA A 17 2.60 -3.06 6.93
N PHE A 18 2.86 -2.27 5.89
CA PHE A 18 2.68 -0.82 5.87
C PHE A 18 1.72 -0.43 4.75
N ASP A 19 0.80 0.49 5.03
CA ASP A 19 -0.13 1.04 4.04
C ASP A 19 0.17 2.52 3.71
N ASN A 20 -0.74 3.14 2.97
CA ASN A 20 -0.61 4.54 2.58
C ASN A 20 -0.66 5.50 3.78
N ASP A 21 -1.31 5.16 4.90
CA ASP A 21 -1.28 6.01 6.10
C ASP A 21 0.09 5.97 6.76
N ASP A 22 0.70 4.78 6.81
CA ASP A 22 2.07 4.61 7.33
C ASP A 22 3.11 5.31 6.45
N ALA A 23 2.86 5.37 5.14
CA ALA A 23 3.79 5.93 4.14
C ALA A 23 3.57 7.43 3.87
N ALA A 24 2.39 7.99 4.19
CA ALA A 24 2.04 9.38 3.93
C ALA A 24 2.98 10.40 4.59
N PRO A 25 3.41 10.24 5.87
CA PRO A 25 4.37 11.15 6.51
C PRO A 25 5.72 11.22 5.81
N PHE A 26 6.06 10.20 5.02
CA PHE A 26 7.32 10.10 4.27
C PHE A 26 7.18 10.54 2.81
N GLY A 27 6.01 11.05 2.40
CA GLY A 27 5.75 11.53 1.03
C GLY A 27 5.42 10.42 0.02
N TYR A 28 5.05 9.22 0.48
CA TYR A 28 4.80 8.06 -0.37
C TYR A 28 3.30 7.68 -0.51
N ASP A 29 2.38 8.61 -0.24
CA ASP A 29 0.94 8.36 -0.43
C ASP A 29 0.58 8.12 -1.91
N SER A 30 0.00 6.96 -2.19
CA SER A 30 -0.41 6.53 -3.54
C SER A 30 -1.93 6.57 -3.77
N ARG A 31 -2.73 7.08 -2.84
CA ARG A 31 -4.21 7.10 -2.91
C ARG A 31 -4.76 7.81 -4.14
N ALA A 32 -4.18 8.95 -4.51
CA ALA A 32 -4.60 9.70 -5.70
C ALA A 32 -4.47 8.86 -6.99
N ALA A 33 -3.40 8.06 -7.09
CA ALA A 33 -3.18 7.18 -8.23
C ALA A 33 -4.20 6.02 -8.25
N TYR A 34 -4.56 5.45 -7.09
CA TYR A 34 -5.59 4.41 -7.02
C TYR A 34 -6.98 4.94 -7.38
N ALA A 35 -7.32 6.16 -6.94
CA ALA A 35 -8.59 6.81 -7.30
C ALA A 35 -8.69 7.07 -8.81
N ALA A 36 -7.61 7.53 -9.44
CA ALA A 36 -7.57 7.77 -10.89
C ALA A 36 -7.76 6.50 -11.72
N LEU A 37 -7.34 5.34 -11.21
CA LEU A 37 -7.46 4.05 -11.91
C LEU A 37 -8.90 3.52 -11.98
N ARG A 38 -9.85 4.08 -11.20
CA ARG A 38 -11.28 3.71 -11.21
C ARG A 38 -11.56 2.20 -11.14
N LEU A 39 -10.65 1.42 -10.55
CA LEU A 39 -10.83 -0.02 -10.35
C LEU A 39 -11.91 -0.21 -9.29
N PRO A 40 -13.00 -0.96 -9.56
CA PRO A 40 -13.94 -1.34 -8.52
C PRO A 40 -13.25 -2.36 -7.62
N LEU A 41 -12.63 -1.87 -6.54
CA LEU A 41 -12.02 -2.69 -5.49
C LEU A 41 -13.09 -3.21 -4.50
N CYS A 42 -14.37 -3.21 -4.88
CA CYS A 42 -15.47 -3.69 -4.07
C CYS A 42 -16.48 -4.49 -4.93
N PRO A 43 -16.68 -5.79 -4.65
CA PRO A 43 -15.87 -6.58 -3.72
C PRO A 43 -14.40 -6.60 -4.18
N PRO A 44 -13.42 -6.62 -3.26
CA PRO A 44 -12.02 -6.59 -3.65
C PRO A 44 -11.71 -7.79 -4.55
N PRO A 45 -11.24 -7.59 -5.80
CA PRO A 45 -10.83 -8.71 -6.64
C PRO A 45 -9.55 -9.38 -6.09
N LEU A 46 -8.84 -8.69 -5.19
CA LEU A 46 -7.61 -9.13 -4.55
C LEU A 46 -7.71 -8.94 -3.02
N PRO A 47 -7.68 -10.01 -2.22
CA PRO A 47 -7.56 -9.94 -0.77
C PRO A 47 -6.30 -9.18 -0.35
N LEU A 48 -6.47 -8.12 0.45
CA LEU A 48 -5.38 -7.34 1.04
C LEU A 48 -5.44 -7.53 2.56
N ILE A 49 -4.38 -8.08 3.15
CA ILE A 49 -4.34 -8.48 4.56
C ILE A 49 -3.19 -7.74 5.24
N LYS A 50 -3.53 -6.82 6.16
CA LYS A 50 -2.52 -6.09 6.96
C LYS A 50 -1.95 -7.02 8.03
N LEU A 51 -0.62 -7.08 8.10
CA LEU A 51 0.13 -7.79 9.13
C LEU A 51 0.78 -6.79 10.09
N ALA A 52 0.89 -7.17 11.36
CA ALA A 52 1.68 -6.40 12.32
C ALA A 52 3.17 -6.47 11.95
N SER A 53 3.81 -5.32 11.84
CA SER A 53 5.25 -5.22 11.62
C SER A 53 6.00 -5.30 12.96
N PRO A 54 7.10 -6.07 13.05
CA PRO A 54 8.00 -6.03 14.20
C PRO A 54 8.93 -4.81 14.19
N ILE A 55 8.96 -4.05 13.09
CA ILE A 55 9.78 -2.85 12.90
C ILE A 55 8.90 -1.62 12.69
N ALA A 56 9.39 -0.46 13.11
CA ALA A 56 8.72 0.82 12.89
C ALA A 56 8.88 1.32 11.44
N ALA A 57 7.98 2.20 11.02
CA ALA A 57 7.92 2.69 9.64
C ALA A 57 9.18 3.48 9.23
N ASP A 58 9.78 4.22 10.15
CA ASP A 58 11.05 4.95 9.98
C ASP A 58 12.24 4.02 9.67
N THR A 59 12.21 2.78 10.16
CA THR A 59 13.21 1.76 9.85
C THR A 59 13.16 1.36 8.37
N LEU A 60 11.98 1.41 7.75
CA LEU A 60 11.77 1.08 6.34
C LEU A 60 11.92 2.31 5.43
N TYR A 61 11.25 3.42 5.77
CA TYR A 61 11.17 4.63 4.94
C TYR A 61 12.30 5.63 5.19
N GLY A 62 13.10 5.41 6.25
CA GLY A 62 14.13 6.34 6.68
C GLY A 62 13.60 7.41 7.64
N PRO A 63 14.45 8.38 8.03
CA PRO A 63 14.03 9.47 8.90
C PRO A 63 12.95 10.33 8.23
N LEU A 64 12.00 10.84 9.02
CA LEU A 64 10.97 11.75 8.53
C LEU A 64 11.62 12.99 7.88
N PRO A 65 11.22 13.35 6.65
CA PRO A 65 11.66 14.59 6.03
C PRO A 65 11.01 15.75 6.79
N HIS A 66 11.78 16.31 7.73
CA HIS A 66 11.47 17.45 8.60
C HIS A 66 10.74 17.09 9.90
N ALA A 67 11.52 16.84 10.95
CA ALA A 67 11.11 17.12 12.33
C ALA A 67 11.28 18.61 12.63
#